data_AF-A0A7W1N7M5-F1
#
_entry.id   AF-A0A7W1N7M5-F1
#
_cell.length_a   1.000
_cell.length_b   1.000
_cell.length_c   1.000
_cell.angle_alpha   90.00
_cell.angle_beta   90.00
_cell.angle_gamma   90.00
#
_symmetry.space_group_name_H-M   'P 1'
#
loop_
_entity.id
_entity.type
_entity.pdbx_description
1 polymer ?
#
loop_
_entity_poly.entity_id
_entity_poly.type
_entity_poly.pdbx_seq_one_letter_code
_entity_poly.pdbx_strand_id
1 'polypeptide(L)' 'MIAPTVFEDVFDDGFLSCEEVFGPVVSLYRFDDFDDALSRANAVPFGLAAGVSRRVSSRRRVFSASRRPV' A
#
# COMPACT_ATOMS: atom_id res chain seq x y z
N MET A 1 21.58 5.57 -15.55
CA MET A 1 20.86 5.58 -14.25
C MET A 1 19.42 5.95 -14.54
N ILE A 2 18.43 5.34 -13.87
CA ILE A 2 17.01 5.65 -14.05
C ILE A 2 16.59 6.66 -12.98
N ALA A 3 15.78 7.66 -13.36
CA ALA A 3 15.31 8.68 -12.43
C ALA A 3 14.20 8.14 -11.51
N PRO A 4 14.14 8.56 -10.23
CA PRO A 4 13.00 8.27 -9.36
C PRO A 4 11.70 8.78 -9.97
N THR A 5 10.66 7.95 -9.99
CA THR A 5 9.38 8.30 -10.64
C THR A 5 8.20 8.05 -9.72
N VAL A 6 7.29 9.03 -9.65
CA VAL A 6 6.02 8.94 -8.91
C VAL A 6 4.89 8.79 -9.93
N PHE A 7 4.01 7.82 -9.70
CA PHE A 7 2.79 7.63 -10.47
C PHE A 7 1.55 7.99 -9.63
N GLU A 8 0.59 8.66 -10.25
CA GLU A 8 -0.72 8.97 -9.70
C GLU A 8 -1.80 8.38 -10.62
N ASP A 9 -3.03 8.24 -10.10
CA ASP A 9 -4.20 7.73 -10.83
C ASP A 9 -3.95 6.36 -11.52
N VAL A 10 -3.23 5.48 -10.81
CA VAL A 10 -2.98 4.10 -11.22
C VAL A 10 -4.22 3.25 -10.94
N PHE A 11 -4.64 2.44 -11.90
CA PHE A 11 -5.75 1.48 -11.74
C PHE A 11 -5.35 0.34 -10.80
N ASP A 12 -6.24 -0.06 -9.89
CA ASP A 12 -5.97 -1.09 -8.87
C ASP A 12 -5.65 -2.48 -9.48
N ASP A 13 -6.15 -2.77 -10.69
CA ASP A 13 -5.89 -3.99 -11.47
C ASP A 13 -4.79 -3.81 -12.54
N GLY A 14 -4.12 -2.65 -12.54
CA GLY A 14 -3.04 -2.33 -13.44
C GLY A 14 -1.72 -3.01 -13.07
N PHE A 15 -0.82 -3.14 -14.06
CA PHE A 15 0.51 -3.74 -13.87
C PHE A 15 1.30 -3.12 -12.70
N LEU A 16 1.26 -1.78 -12.56
CA LEU A 16 1.94 -1.05 -11.48
C LEU A 16 1.39 -1.36 -10.07
N SER A 17 0.19 -1.93 -9.96
CA SER A 17 -0.47 -2.27 -8.69
C SER A 17 -0.33 -3.74 -8.35
N CYS A 18 -0.30 -4.62 -9.35
CA CYS A 18 -0.27 -6.08 -9.14
C CYS A 18 1.13 -6.69 -9.16
N GLU A 19 2.08 -6.08 -9.86
CA GLU A 19 3.41 -6.64 -10.10
C GLU A 19 4.52 -5.80 -9.45
N GLU A 20 5.56 -6.48 -8.97
CA GLU A 20 6.71 -5.80 -8.37
C GLU A 20 7.67 -5.30 -9.47
N VAL A 21 7.84 -3.97 -9.56
CA VAL A 21 8.61 -3.32 -10.64
C VAL A 21 10.13 -3.39 -10.43
N PHE A 22 10.59 -3.60 -9.18
CA PHE A 22 12.02 -3.62 -8.79
C PHE A 22 12.85 -2.38 -9.24
N GLY A 23 12.18 -1.26 -9.55
CA GLY A 23 12.79 0.02 -9.95
C GLY A 23 12.53 1.14 -8.93
N PRO A 24 13.15 2.32 -9.10
CA PRO A 24 12.97 3.47 -8.20
C PRO A 24 11.62 4.17 -8.47
N VAL A 25 10.52 3.42 -8.32
CA VAL A 25 9.16 3.88 -8.61
C VAL A 25 8.26 3.79 -7.38
N VAL A 26 7.32 4.71 -7.25
CA VAL A 26 6.26 4.66 -6.24
C VAL A 26 4.93 5.08 -6.86
N SER A 27 3.87 4.38 -6.51
CA SER A 27 2.50 4.69 -6.92
C SER A 27 1.71 5.27 -5.75
N LEU A 28 0.95 6.33 -6.01
CA LEU A 28 0.09 6.99 -5.05
C LEU A 28 -1.37 6.64 -5.32
N TYR A 29 -2.09 6.30 -4.25
CA TYR A 29 -3.50 5.94 -4.30
C TYR A 29 -4.27 6.82 -3.32
N ARG A 30 -5.34 7.45 -3.80
CA ARG A 30 -6.28 8.19 -2.95
C ARG A 30 -7.30 7.22 -2.39
N PHE A 31 -7.60 7.35 -1.10
CA PHE A 31 -8.63 6.61 -0.39
C PHE A 31 -9.50 7.58 0.40
N ASP A 32 -10.74 7.21 0.67
CA ASP A 32 -11.70 8.09 1.35
C ASP A 32 -11.61 7.99 2.86
N ASP A 33 -11.48 6.76 3.36
CA ASP A 33 -11.38 6.47 4.78
C ASP A 33 -10.39 5.34 5.09
N PHE A 34 -10.17 5.11 6.39
CA PHE A 34 -9.17 4.14 6.83
C PHE A 34 -9.55 2.69 6.50
N ASP A 35 -10.84 2.35 6.46
CA ASP A 35 -11.29 1.00 6.15
C ASP A 35 -11.14 0.71 4.65
N ASP A 36 -11.40 1.70 3.79
CA ASP A 36 -11.08 1.65 2.35
C ASP A 36 -9.56 1.46 2.13
N ALA A 37 -8.74 2.29 2.78
CA ALA A 37 -7.28 2.17 2.70
C ALA A 37 -6.78 0.78 3.13
N LEU A 38 -7.35 0.24 4.20
CA LEU A 38 -6.98 -1.06 4.73
C LEU A 38 -7.43 -2.19 3.80
N SER A 39 -8.63 -2.10 3.22
CA SER A 39 -9.13 -3.08 2.26
C SER A 39 -8.21 -3.16 1.05
N ARG A 40 -7.88 -1.99 0.47
CA ARG A 40 -7.01 -1.88 -0.71
C ARG A 40 -5.59 -2.33 -0.42
N ALA A 41 -5.01 -1.93 0.71
CA ALA A 41 -3.66 -2.36 1.09
C ALA A 41 -3.52 -3.87 1.30
N ASN A 42 -4.61 -4.57 1.63
CA ASN A 42 -4.62 -6.03 1.79
C ASN A 42 -5.07 -6.78 0.51
N ALA A 43 -5.44 -6.07 -0.57
CA ALA A 43 -5.87 -6.66 -1.83
C ALA A 43 -4.69 -7.10 -2.71
N VAL A 44 -3.63 -7.63 -2.10
CA VAL A 44 -2.41 -8.09 -2.76
C VAL A 44 -2.15 -9.57 -2.47
N PRO A 45 -1.64 -10.35 -3.44
CA PRO A 45 -1.35 -11.77 -3.23
C PRO A 45 -0.16 -12.00 -2.29
N PHE A 46 0.72 -11.00 -2.11
CA PHE A 46 1.92 -11.07 -1.29
C PHE A 46 1.91 -10.02 -0.18
N GLY A 47 2.43 -10.36 1.01
CA GLY A 47 2.44 -9.46 2.18
C GLY A 47 3.77 -9.48 2.92
N LEU A 48 4.81 -8.85 2.36
CA LEU A 48 6.14 -8.80 2.98
C LEU A 48 6.17 -7.86 4.20
N ALA A 49 5.75 -6.61 4.01
CA ALA A 49 5.73 -5.58 5.04
C ALA A 49 4.72 -4.49 4.71
N ALA A 50 4.14 -3.86 5.74
CA ALA A 50 3.28 -2.69 5.61
C ALA A 50 3.60 -1.68 6.71
N GLY A 51 3.57 -0.38 6.37
CA GLY A 51 3.80 0.72 7.30
C GLY A 51 2.61 1.68 7.33
N VAL A 52 2.22 2.13 8.53
CA VAL A 52 1.16 3.13 8.70
C VAL A 52 1.74 4.33 9.41
N SER A 53 1.64 5.49 8.77
CA SER A 53 2.06 6.77 9.34
C SER A 53 0.85 7.63 9.63
N ARG A 54 0.67 8.01 10.90
CA ARG A 54 -0.36 8.96 11.32
C ARG A 54 0.20 9.90 12.37
N ARG A 55 -0.25 11.14 12.36
CA ARG A 55 0.03 12.07 13.46
C ARG A 55 -0.89 11.72 14.63
N VAL A 56 -0.34 11.22 15.73
CA VAL A 56 -1.11 10.75 16.89
C VAL A 56 -1.08 11.77 18.03
N SER A 57 -2.25 12.06 18.60
CA SER A 57 -2.40 12.66 19.94
C SER A 57 -2.90 11.65 20.99
N SER A 58 -3.49 10.50 20.59
CA SER A 58 -3.95 9.45 21.50
C SER A 58 -3.71 8.02 20.97
N ARG A 59 -3.29 7.12 21.86
CA ARG A 59 -2.68 5.82 21.54
C ARG A 59 -3.71 4.73 21.22
N ARG A 60 -4.30 4.78 20.02
CA ARG A 60 -5.08 3.66 19.46
C ARG A 60 -4.13 2.66 18.76
N ARG A 61 -4.23 1.35 19.03
CA ARG A 61 -3.57 0.33 18.19
C ARG A 61 -4.42 0.13 16.95
N VAL A 62 -3.82 0.25 15.77
CA VAL A 62 -4.56 0.33 14.48
C VAL A 62 -4.31 -0.89 13.58
N PHE A 63 -3.47 -1.84 13.99
CA PHE A 63 -3.12 -2.96 13.11
C PHE A 63 -3.10 -4.31 13.82
N SER A 64 -3.76 -5.28 13.19
CA SER A 64 -3.59 -6.72 13.35
C SER A 64 -3.54 -7.27 11.94
N ALA A 65 -2.34 -7.48 11.41
CA ALA A 65 -2.17 -8.22 10.16
C ALA A 65 -2.62 -9.65 10.41
N SER A 66 -3.68 -10.08 9.74
CA SER A 66 -4.13 -11.46 9.76
C SER A 66 -4.15 -11.94 8.31
N ARG A 67 -3.15 -12.74 7.90
CA ARG A 67 -3.36 -14.12 7.46
C ARG A 67 -2.11 -14.85 6.95
N ARG A 68 -2.19 -16.15 7.26
CA ARG A 68 -1.58 -17.41 6.81
C ARG A 68 -0.23 -17.38 6.09
N PRO A 69 0.75 -18.16 6.60
CA PRO A 69 1.94 -18.50 5.83
C PRO A 69 1.54 -19.37 4.64
N VAL A 70 2.09 -19.06 3.48
CA VAL A 70 2.44 -20.10 2.50
C VAL A 70 3.71 -20.79 2.96
#